data_AF-A0A0K0D093-F1
#
_entry.id   AF-A0A0K0D093-F1
#
_cell.length_a   1.000
_cell.length_b   1.000
_cell.length_c   1.000
_cell.angle_alpha   90.00
_cell.angle_beta   90.00
_cell.angle_gamma   90.00
#
_symmetry.space_group_name_H-M   'P 1'
#
loop_
_entity.id
_entity.type
_entity.pdbx_description
1 polymer ?
#
loop_
_entity_poly.entity_id
_entity_poly.type
_entity_poly.pdbx_seq_one_letter_code
_entity_poly.pdbx_strand_id
1 'polypeptide(L)'
;MNIDSFEQLTDRIGRLRLRRCGSTPALTIFVVYAPTSNYDEEEVEAFYMDLERFYREDHTFFKVIIGDFNAKIGPRRSSEERHIGTHGLEWNEQGERLSEFIMATKTIHGNSQFQKPHSQRWTWESPNGEYHNEIDHIIVNRKFCLTDVAVVPKFYT
;
A
#
# COMPACT_ATOMS: atom_id res chain seq x y z
N MET A 1 -16.99 13.65 -7.69
CA MET A 1 -16.73 12.75 -6.54
C MET A 1 -16.47 13.69 -5.38
N ASN A 2 -17.17 13.51 -4.27
CA ASN A 2 -17.12 14.43 -3.15
C ASN A 2 -16.42 13.77 -1.97
N ILE A 3 -15.75 14.58 -1.16
CA ILE A 3 -15.23 14.13 0.14
C ILE A 3 -16.43 13.98 1.07
N ASP A 4 -16.60 12.78 1.62
CA ASP A 4 -17.64 12.43 2.59
C ASP A 4 -17.11 12.65 4.02
N SER A 5 -15.90 12.18 4.30
CA SER A 5 -15.19 12.44 5.56
C SER A 5 -13.68 12.33 5.39
N PHE A 6 -12.94 13.00 6.29
CA PHE A 6 -11.51 12.82 6.49
C PHE A 6 -11.24 12.70 7.99
N GLU A 7 -10.47 11.69 8.38
CA GLU A 7 -10.17 11.35 9.77
C GLU A 7 -8.70 10.98 9.90
N GLN A 8 -8.01 11.59 10.87
CA GLN A 8 -6.70 11.13 11.31
C GLN A 8 -6.93 10.08 12.40
N LEU A 9 -6.58 8.82 12.12
CA LEU A 9 -6.83 7.69 13.03
C LEU A 9 -5.66 7.50 14.00
N THR A 10 -4.43 7.70 13.51
CA THR A 10 -3.20 7.79 14.28
C THR A 10 -2.28 8.83 13.63
N ASP A 11 -1.09 9.08 14.20
CA ASP A 11 -0.08 9.94 13.57
C ASP A 11 0.43 9.40 12.22
N ARG A 12 0.22 8.11 11.94
CA ARG A 12 0.71 7.40 10.76
C ARG A 12 -0.39 6.87 9.84
N ILE A 13 -1.65 6.95 10.25
CA ILE A 13 -2.79 6.39 9.51
C ILE A 13 -3.90 7.44 9.40
N GLY A 14 -4.17 7.87 8.18
CA GLY A 14 -5.32 8.69 7.82
C GLY A 14 -6.38 7.88 7.07
N ARG A 15 -7.64 8.30 7.16
CA ARG A 15 -8.77 7.74 6.41
C ARG A 15 -9.52 8.83 5.69
N LEU A 16 -9.63 8.70 4.38
CA LEU A 16 -10.43 9.56 3.50
C LEU A 16 -11.57 8.74 2.91
N ARG A 17 -12.81 9.16 3.15
CA ARG A 17 -13.99 8.56 2.51
C ARG A 17 -14.49 9.46 1.41
N LEU A 18 -14.64 8.90 0.22
CA LEU A 18 -15.13 9.56 -0.96
C LEU A 18 -16.45 8.93 -1.40
N ARG A 19 -17.41 9.79 -1.77
CA ARG A 19 -18.73 9.35 -2.25
C ARG A 19 -19.06 10.04 -3.57
N ARG A 20 -19.69 9.31 -4.49
CA ARG A 20 -20.31 9.89 -5.69
C ARG A 20 -21.82 10.01 -5.44
N CYS A 21 -22.45 11.06 -5.97
CA CYS A 21 -23.90 11.19 -5.92
C CYS A 21 -24.57 9.98 -6.60
N GLY A 22 -25.69 9.52 -6.03
CA GLY A 22 -26.45 8.36 -6.51
C GLY A 22 -26.14 7.09 -5.73
N SER A 23 -26.35 5.93 -6.36
CA SER A 23 -26.24 4.59 -5.76
C SER A 23 -24.83 3.98 -5.84
N THR A 24 -23.83 4.74 -6.29
CA THR A 24 -22.45 4.23 -6.37
C THR A 24 -21.90 4.00 -4.96
N PRO A 25 -21.34 2.82 -4.65
CA PRO A 25 -20.72 2.57 -3.36
C PRO A 25 -19.61 3.60 -3.08
N ALA A 26 -19.46 3.96 -1.80
CA ALA A 26 -18.36 4.81 -1.37
C ALA A 26 -17.00 4.11 -1.62
N LEU A 27 -15.95 4.92 -1.61
CA LEU A 27 -14.55 4.51 -1.62
C LEU A 27 -13.89 5.00 -0.33
N THR A 28 -13.26 4.10 0.42
CA THR A 28 -12.36 4.46 1.51
C THR A 28 -10.92 4.34 1.04
N ILE A 29 -10.14 5.40 1.28
CA ILE A 29 -8.70 5.43 1.08
C ILE A 29 -8.06 5.54 2.45
N PHE A 30 -7.23 4.56 2.81
CA PHE A 30 -6.31 4.65 3.93
C PHE A 30 -4.99 5.20 3.42
N VAL A 31 -4.49 6.26 4.05
CA VAL A 31 -3.18 6.84 3.76
C VAL A 31 -2.27 6.47 4.91
N VAL A 32 -1.12 5.86 4.62
CA VAL A 32 -0.22 5.33 5.65
C VAL A 32 1.21 5.85 5.53
N TYR A 33 1.88 5.92 6.66
CA TYR A 33 3.33 6.13 6.77
C TYR A 33 3.92 5.15 7.81
N ALA A 34 4.34 3.98 7.35
CA ALA A 34 4.81 2.92 8.24
C ALA A 34 6.15 3.29 8.90
N PRO A 35 6.44 2.76 10.10
CA PRO A 35 7.75 2.94 10.72
C PRO A 35 8.89 2.40 9.87
N THR A 36 10.04 3.08 9.90
CA THR A 36 11.28 2.58 9.30
C THR A 36 11.88 1.46 10.15
N SER A 37 12.85 0.71 9.62
CA SER A 37 13.59 -0.33 10.37
C SER A 37 14.36 0.15 11.61
N ASN A 38 14.44 1.46 11.85
CA ASN A 38 15.09 2.04 13.03
C ASN A 38 14.16 2.16 14.25
N TYR A 39 12.84 1.97 14.06
CA TYR A 39 11.88 1.93 15.16
C TYR A 39 11.95 0.58 15.86
N ASP A 40 11.46 0.51 17.10
CA ASP A 40 11.39 -0.78 17.79
C ASP A 40 10.33 -1.69 17.15
N GLU A 41 10.46 -2.99 17.42
CA GLU A 41 9.57 -4.00 16.87
C GLU A 41 8.12 -3.82 17.38
N GLU A 42 7.95 -3.32 18.60
CA GLU A 42 6.64 -3.10 19.22
C GLU A 42 5.85 -1.99 18.50
N GLU A 43 6.51 -0.89 18.11
CA GLU A 43 5.92 0.20 17.34
C GLU A 43 5.52 -0.24 15.92
N VAL A 44 6.33 -1.09 15.29
CA VAL A 44 6.02 -1.67 13.97
C VAL A 44 4.80 -2.60 14.06
N GLU A 45 4.78 -3.48 15.06
CA GLU A 45 3.64 -4.38 15.29
C GLU A 45 2.36 -3.59 15.62
N ALA A 46 2.45 -2.59 16.49
CA ALA A 46 1.32 -1.73 16.83
C ALA A 46 0.74 -1.03 15.59
N PHE A 47 1.61 -0.56 14.68
CA PHE A 47 1.17 0.04 13.41
C PHE A 47 0.36 -0.94 12.55
N TYR A 48 0.84 -2.17 12.35
CA TYR A 48 0.13 -3.15 11.53
C TYR A 48 -1.16 -3.65 12.21
N MET A 49 -1.16 -3.82 13.54
CA MET A 49 -2.36 -4.15 14.31
C MET A 49 -3.44 -3.08 14.19
N ASP A 50 -3.06 -1.80 14.33
CA ASP A 50 -3.98 -0.68 14.18
C ASP A 50 -4.52 -0.58 12.75
N LEU A 51 -3.63 -0.69 11.73
CA LEU A 51 -4.03 -0.67 10.33
C LEU A 51 -5.01 -1.81 10.00
N GLU A 52 -4.74 -3.02 10.49
CA GLU A 52 -5.62 -4.18 10.31
C GLU A 52 -6.97 -3.98 10.98
N ARG A 53 -7.00 -3.45 12.21
CA ARG A 53 -8.22 -3.10 12.94
C ARG A 53 -9.06 -2.11 12.13
N PHE A 54 -8.49 -0.95 11.78
CA PHE A 54 -9.22 0.09 11.06
C PHE A 54 -9.69 -0.36 9.69
N TYR A 55 -8.88 -1.17 8.99
CA TYR A 55 -9.27 -1.74 7.70
C TYR A 55 -10.46 -2.71 7.82
N ARG A 56 -10.52 -3.52 8.89
CA ARG A 56 -11.63 -4.47 9.12
C ARG A 56 -12.92 -3.80 9.58
N GLU A 57 -12.80 -2.77 10.40
CA GLU A 57 -13.95 -1.95 10.87
C GLU A 57 -14.58 -1.15 9.73
N ASP A 58 -13.83 -0.81 8.68
CA ASP A 58 -14.39 -0.13 7.51
C ASP A 58 -15.15 -1.12 6.60
N HIS A 59 -16.45 -0.88 6.46
CA HIS A 59 -17.38 -1.71 5.69
C HIS A 59 -17.62 -1.20 4.26
N THR A 60 -16.79 -0.28 3.77
CA THR A 60 -16.93 0.28 2.43
C THR A 60 -16.63 -0.79 1.38
N PHE A 61 -17.40 -0.77 0.29
CA PHE A 61 -17.27 -1.79 -0.76
C PHE A 61 -15.91 -1.72 -1.47
N PHE A 62 -15.42 -0.51 -1.71
CA PHE A 62 -14.11 -0.22 -2.28
C PHE A 62 -13.17 0.32 -1.20
N LYS A 63 -12.04 -0.36 -1.02
CA LYS A 63 -11.00 0.05 -0.08
C LYS A 63 -9.64 0.02 -0.78
N VAL A 64 -8.90 1.10 -0.60
CA VAL A 64 -7.53 1.25 -1.10
C VAL A 64 -6.67 1.69 0.08
N ILE A 65 -5.48 1.12 0.21
CA ILE A 65 -4.45 1.57 1.14
C ILE A 65 -3.29 2.07 0.29
N ILE A 66 -2.86 3.30 0.52
CA ILE A 66 -1.76 3.94 -0.20
C ILE A 66 -0.78 4.56 0.79
N GLY A 67 0.48 4.63 0.39
CA GLY A 67 1.48 5.40 1.11
C GLY A 67 2.81 4.67 1.20
N ASP A 68 3.69 5.24 2.01
CA ASP A 68 5.02 4.74 2.25
C ASP A 68 4.98 3.68 3.36
N PHE A 69 5.30 2.44 3.00
CA PHE A 69 5.37 1.34 3.96
C PHE A 69 6.80 1.07 4.44
N ASN A 70 7.81 1.78 3.93
CA ASN A 70 9.22 1.48 4.21
C ASN A 70 9.60 0.00 3.97
N ALA A 71 8.83 -0.68 3.10
CA ALA A 71 8.88 -2.12 2.87
C ALA A 71 9.16 -2.40 1.39
N LYS A 72 9.93 -3.45 1.12
CA LYS A 72 10.19 -3.92 -0.25
C LYS A 72 9.53 -5.28 -0.43
N ILE A 73 8.64 -5.37 -1.41
CA ILE A 73 7.99 -6.62 -1.80
C ILE A 73 8.59 -7.12 -3.11
N GLY A 74 9.19 -8.31 -3.06
CA GLY A 74 9.71 -8.98 -4.24
C GLY A 74 8.65 -9.81 -4.96
N PRO A 75 9.07 -10.67 -5.90
CA PRO A 75 8.17 -11.62 -6.54
C PRO A 75 7.55 -12.58 -5.52
N ARG A 76 6.29 -12.96 -5.76
CA ARG A 76 5.58 -14.04 -5.06
C ARG A 76 6.48 -15.27 -4.87
N ARG A 77 6.56 -15.77 -3.64
CA ARG A 77 7.40 -16.91 -3.27
C ARG A 77 6.67 -18.25 -3.32
N SER A 78 5.37 -18.26 -3.03
CA SER A 78 4.55 -19.49 -2.99
C SER A 78 3.15 -19.29 -3.59
N SER A 79 2.45 -20.39 -3.87
CA SER A 79 1.05 -20.34 -4.33
C SER A 79 0.09 -19.80 -3.26
N GLU A 80 0.48 -19.85 -1.99
CA GLU A 80 -0.32 -19.37 -0.86
C GLU A 80 -0.38 -17.84 -0.85
N GLU A 81 0.69 -17.15 -1.25
CA GLU A 81 0.80 -15.70 -1.42
C GLU A 81 0.08 -15.16 -2.67
N ARG A 82 -1.08 -15.73 -3.01
CA ARG A 82 -1.78 -15.46 -4.27
C ARG A 82 -2.15 -13.99 -4.52
N HIS A 83 -2.14 -13.16 -3.48
CA HIS A 83 -2.46 -11.74 -3.57
C HIS A 83 -1.24 -10.83 -3.83
N ILE A 84 -0.03 -11.39 -3.73
CA ILE A 84 1.22 -10.74 -4.15
C ILE A 84 1.49 -11.19 -5.58
N GLY A 85 1.85 -10.27 -6.46
CA GLY A 85 2.15 -10.58 -7.87
C GLY A 85 3.59 -11.05 -8.07
N THR A 86 3.90 -11.45 -9.30
CA THR A 86 5.21 -12.01 -9.66
C THR A 86 6.22 -10.97 -10.12
N HIS A 87 5.88 -9.68 -10.05
CA HIS A 87 6.67 -8.61 -10.66
C HIS A 87 7.30 -7.64 -9.65
N GLY A 88 7.28 -7.93 -8.35
CA GLY A 88 8.06 -7.15 -7.37
C GLY A 88 9.57 -7.26 -7.62
N LEU A 89 10.36 -6.39 -6.99
CA LEU A 89 11.82 -6.32 -7.20
C LEU A 89 12.61 -7.14 -6.19
N GLU A 90 12.52 -6.76 -4.93
CA GLU A 90 13.36 -7.26 -3.85
C GLU A 90 12.54 -7.38 -2.57
N TRP A 91 12.90 -8.31 -1.71
CA TRP A 91 12.32 -8.46 -0.39
C TRP A 91 13.25 -7.89 0.69
N ASN A 92 12.69 -7.16 1.66
CA ASN A 92 13.35 -6.87 2.93
C ASN A 92 12.50 -7.38 4.10
N GLU A 93 13.00 -7.25 5.33
CA GLU A 93 12.30 -7.68 6.54
C GLU A 93 10.93 -7.01 6.72
N GLN A 94 10.84 -5.69 6.46
CA GLN A 94 9.56 -4.97 6.50
C GLN A 94 8.59 -5.45 5.41
N GLY A 95 9.12 -5.94 4.28
CA GLY A 95 8.36 -6.61 3.25
C GLY A 95 7.64 -7.85 3.76
N GLU A 96 8.26 -8.62 4.66
CA GLU A 96 7.63 -9.80 5.28
C GLU A 96 6.37 -9.39 6.04
N ARG A 97 6.47 -8.40 6.93
CA ARG A 97 5.33 -7.90 7.71
C ARG A 97 4.21 -7.36 6.81
N LEU A 98 4.58 -6.61 5.77
CA LEU A 98 3.61 -6.14 4.79
C LEU A 98 2.91 -7.31 4.06
N SER A 99 3.65 -8.37 3.74
CA SER A 99 3.08 -9.56 3.11
C SER A 99 2.08 -10.30 4.01
N GLU A 100 2.41 -10.43 5.30
CA GLU A 100 1.53 -11.03 6.31
C GLU A 100 0.23 -10.22 6.43
N PHE A 101 0.33 -8.89 6.50
CA PHE A 101 -0.82 -8.00 6.51
C PHE A 101 -1.69 -8.16 5.24
N ILE A 102 -1.08 -8.20 4.05
CA ILE A 102 -1.79 -8.40 2.77
C ILE A 102 -2.57 -9.72 2.79
N MET A 103 -1.94 -10.78 3.31
CA MET A 103 -2.54 -12.11 3.41
C MET A 103 -3.66 -12.17 4.46
N ALA A 104 -3.45 -11.60 5.65
CA ALA A 104 -4.42 -11.54 6.73
C ALA A 104 -5.67 -10.73 6.36
N THR A 105 -5.50 -9.68 5.57
CA THR A 105 -6.60 -8.82 5.09
C THR A 105 -7.20 -9.27 3.76
N LYS A 106 -6.59 -10.27 3.10
CA LYS A 106 -6.94 -10.75 1.75
C LYS A 106 -7.00 -9.61 0.72
N THR A 107 -6.15 -8.61 0.91
CA THR A 107 -5.97 -7.49 -0.02
C THR A 107 -4.96 -7.88 -1.10
N ILE A 108 -4.83 -7.08 -2.15
CA ILE A 108 -3.99 -7.35 -3.32
C ILE A 108 -2.93 -6.27 -3.40
N HIS A 109 -1.67 -6.70 -3.49
CA HIS A 109 -0.53 -5.80 -3.65
C HIS A 109 -0.42 -5.34 -5.10
N GLY A 110 -0.84 -4.11 -5.38
CA GLY A 110 -1.02 -3.55 -6.73
C GLY A 110 0.28 -3.47 -7.53
N ASN A 111 1.33 -2.91 -6.94
CA ASN A 111 2.63 -2.69 -7.59
C ASN A 111 3.23 -3.97 -8.20
N SER A 112 3.08 -5.10 -7.50
CA SER A 112 3.59 -6.39 -7.95
C SER A 112 2.73 -7.09 -9.02
N GLN A 113 1.49 -6.62 -9.28
CA GLN A 113 0.59 -7.25 -10.26
C GLN A 113 0.98 -6.97 -11.71
N PHE A 114 1.70 -5.87 -11.96
CA PHE A 114 1.97 -5.38 -13.30
C PHE A 114 3.47 -5.40 -13.59
N GLN A 115 3.83 -5.86 -14.78
CA GLN A 115 5.22 -5.81 -15.23
C GLN A 115 5.56 -4.38 -15.68
N LYS A 116 6.58 -3.79 -15.04
CA LYS A 116 7.13 -2.48 -15.36
C LYS A 116 8.63 -2.55 -15.63
N PRO A 117 9.17 -1.66 -16.50
CA PRO A 117 10.61 -1.48 -16.64
C PRO A 117 11.25 -1.12 -15.29
N HIS A 118 12.46 -1.62 -15.03
CA HIS A 118 13.16 -1.38 -13.77
C HIS A 118 13.32 0.12 -13.43
N SER A 119 13.54 0.95 -14.44
CA SER A 119 13.66 2.41 -14.29
C SER A 119 12.36 3.14 -13.91
N GLN A 120 11.22 2.45 -13.92
CA GLN A 120 9.89 3.03 -13.61
C GLN A 120 9.21 2.33 -12.42
N ARG A 121 9.99 1.67 -11.55
CA ARG A 121 9.47 0.92 -10.40
C ARG A 121 9.73 1.56 -9.06
N TRP A 122 10.90 2.18 -8.91
CA TRP A 122 11.27 2.79 -7.64
C TRP A 122 10.46 4.06 -7.43
N THR A 123 10.03 4.27 -6.19
CA THR A 123 9.23 5.42 -5.75
C THR A 123 10.09 6.41 -4.97
N TRP A 124 11.27 5.94 -4.51
CA TRP A 124 12.21 6.71 -3.73
C TRP A 124 13.64 6.54 -4.26
N GLU A 125 14.39 7.64 -4.27
CA GLU A 125 15.80 7.74 -4.64
C GLU A 125 16.57 8.34 -3.46
N SER A 126 17.73 7.77 -3.13
CA SER A 126 18.58 8.32 -2.06
C SER A 126 19.11 9.71 -2.44
N PRO A 127 19.46 10.57 -1.45
CA PRO A 127 19.96 11.92 -1.74
C PRO A 127 21.19 11.97 -2.66
N ASN A 128 21.99 10.90 -2.68
CA ASN A 128 23.17 10.75 -3.54
C ASN A 128 22.89 10.01 -4.87
N GLY A 129 21.65 9.58 -5.13
CA GLY A 129 21.26 8.87 -6.36
C GLY A 129 21.76 7.42 -6.47
N GLU A 130 22.40 6.88 -5.43
CA GLU A 130 22.97 5.53 -5.48
C GLU A 130 21.92 4.43 -5.29
N TYR A 131 20.90 4.69 -4.47
CA TYR A 131 19.90 3.71 -4.08
C TYR A 131 18.53 4.10 -4.59
N HIS A 132 17.83 3.11 -5.14
CA HIS A 132 16.48 3.24 -5.68
C HIS A 132 15.61 2.18 -5.02
N ASN A 133 14.52 2.60 -4.37
CA ASN A 133 13.66 1.72 -3.59
C ASN A 133 12.19 1.87 -4.01
N GLU A 134 11.48 0.76 -4.07
CA GLU A 134 10.02 0.71 -4.21
C GLU A 134 9.42 0.51 -2.81
N ILE A 135 9.09 1.61 -2.13
CA ILE A 135 8.60 1.62 -0.73
C ILE A 135 7.21 2.23 -0.59
N ASP A 136 6.74 2.93 -1.62
CA ASP A 136 5.36 3.43 -1.71
C ASP A 136 4.50 2.41 -2.45
N HIS A 137 3.45 1.93 -1.79
CA HIS A 137 2.63 0.84 -2.31
C HIS A 137 1.17 1.21 -2.40
N ILE A 138 0.52 0.62 -3.40
CA ILE A 138 -0.93 0.66 -3.57
C ILE A 138 -1.48 -0.75 -3.30
N ILE A 139 -2.37 -0.86 -2.33
CA ILE A 139 -3.00 -2.12 -1.92
C ILE A 139 -4.52 -1.98 -2.03
N VAL A 140 -5.17 -2.94 -2.67
CA VAL A 140 -6.63 -2.88 -2.93
C VAL A 140 -7.35 -4.12 -2.44
N ASN A 141 -8.59 -3.96 -2.00
CA ASN A 141 -9.40 -5.08 -1.54
C ASN A 141 -9.99 -5.94 -2.67
N ARG A 142 -10.01 -5.43 -3.92
CA ARG A 142 -10.63 -6.11 -5.07
C ARG A 142 -9.78 -5.92 -6.32
N LYS A 143 -9.61 -7.01 -7.08
CA LYS A 143 -8.74 -7.03 -8.27
C LYS A 143 -9.15 -6.00 -9.33
N PHE A 144 -10.45 -5.83 -9.54
CA PHE A 144 -10.99 -4.91 -10.55
C PHE A 144 -10.89 -3.43 -10.16
N CYS A 145 -10.36 -3.10 -8.97
CA CYS A 145 -10.03 -1.72 -8.61
C CYS A 145 -8.79 -1.19 -9.34
N LEU A 146 -7.95 -2.07 -9.89
CA LEU A 146 -6.71 -1.70 -10.56
C LEU A 146 -6.73 -2.21 -12.00
N THR A 147 -6.46 -1.30 -12.94
CA THR A 147 -6.14 -1.62 -14.32
C THR A 147 -4.64 -1.53 -14.59
N ASP A 148 -3.93 -0.71 -13.82
CA ASP A 148 -2.48 -0.55 -13.85
C ASP A 148 -1.98 0.14 -12.56
N VAL A 149 -0.68 0.02 -12.27
CA VAL A 149 0.04 0.80 -11.25
C VAL A 149 1.38 1.22 -11.85
N ALA A 150 1.68 2.51 -11.88
CA ALA A 150 2.91 3.05 -12.47
C ALA A 150 3.47 4.21 -11.66
N VAL A 151 4.79 4.29 -11.59
CA VAL A 151 5.49 5.48 -11.08
C VAL A 151 5.49 6.54 -12.18
N VAL A 152 5.05 7.75 -11.84
CA VAL A 152 5.05 8.89 -12.76
C VAL A 152 6.35 9.68 -12.53
N PRO A 153 7.13 10.00 -13.58
CA PRO A 153 8.33 10.82 -13.45
C PRO A 153 8.03 12.17 -12.79
N LYS A 154 9.04 12.78 -12.17
CA LYS A 154 8.94 14.13 -11.64
C LYS A 154 8.34 15.06 -12.69
N PHE A 155 7.26 15.74 -12.33
CA PHE A 155 6.71 16.80 -13.16
C PHE A 155 7.71 17.97 -13.14
N TYR A 156 8.21 18.34 -14.31
CA TYR A 156 8.88 19.63 -14.47
C TYR A 156 7.79 20.70 -14.49
N THR A 157 7.48 21.25 -13.33
CA THR A 157 6.63 22.44 -13.17
C THR A 157 7.47 23.67 -12.95
#